data_AF-A8F366-F1
#
_entry.id   AF-A8F366-F1
#
_cell.length_a   1.000
_cell.length_b   1.000
_cell.length_c   1.000
_cell.angle_alpha   90.00
_cell.angle_beta   90.00
_cell.angle_gamma   90.00
#
_symmetry.space_group_name_H-M   'P 1'
#
loop_
_entity.id
_entity.type
_entity.pdbx_description
1 polymer ?
#
loop_
_entity_poly.entity_id
_entity_poly.type
_entity_poly.pdbx_seq_one_letter_code
_entity_poly.pdbx_strand_id
1 'polypeptide(L)'
;MQQKKILIVAESRNKLKSIQEFLQGKCLLDICENCIDAYRICRKSPCEYDLLITYCDYPFNILPLIRAIRNDISFIHPYILAVTDDRLKTTTIALKAGADSVVEKETVQDFLRSALEKEKKSTDLRAFTEFAMKIIEYKNFPTYEHSKNVKIISSILANLYFLENKKIDFQFHDNLRIAALFHDIGKILVPESILCKPSSLTYDEFNTMKSHTRRGAELFSTISKIYPEDELLSACMKVCLYHHEKFDGSGYPHGLKGEQIPLEARIVAIADVFDALTSVRYYRSAYSLEKALRVMEEEKAHYDPYIFHLFMDNIEFFCNLKLDSSHSESPL
;
A
#
# COMPACT_ATOMS: atom_id res chain seq x y z
N MET A 1 -16.10 -5.27 -23.45
CA MET A 1 -15.09 -5.34 -22.36
C MET A 1 -13.72 -5.23 -22.98
N GLN A 2 -12.90 -4.27 -22.54
CA GLN A 2 -11.50 -4.19 -22.98
C GLN A 2 -10.73 -5.34 -22.34
N GLN A 3 -10.07 -6.17 -23.14
CA GLN A 3 -9.32 -7.33 -22.66
C GLN A 3 -8.08 -6.84 -21.89
N LYS A 4 -7.83 -7.37 -20.68
CA LYS A 4 -6.67 -6.97 -19.86
C LYS A 4 -5.36 -7.25 -20.60
N LYS A 5 -4.39 -6.35 -20.50
CA LYS A 5 -3.05 -6.55 -21.03
C LYS A 5 -2.07 -6.85 -19.91
N ILE A 6 -1.41 -8.00 -19.98
CA ILE A 6 -0.47 -8.48 -18.97
C ILE A 6 0.92 -8.59 -19.58
N LEU A 7 1.92 -8.01 -18.91
CA LEU A 7 3.32 -8.22 -19.23
C LEU A 7 3.90 -9.22 -18.23
N ILE A 8 4.50 -10.29 -18.73
CA ILE A 8 5.26 -11.22 -17.91
C ILE A 8 6.75 -10.98 -18.13
N VAL A 9 7.51 -10.89 -17.05
CA VAL A 9 8.97 -10.75 -17.08
C VAL A 9 9.62 -11.88 -16.29
N ALA A 10 10.33 -12.79 -16.96
CA ALA A 10 11.22 -13.73 -16.28
C ALA A 10 12.35 -14.25 -17.16
N GLU A 11 13.37 -14.79 -16.51
CA GLU A 11 14.60 -15.32 -17.10
C GLU A 11 14.41 -16.39 -18.20
N SER A 12 13.34 -17.19 -18.13
CA SER A 12 13.02 -18.16 -19.17
C SER A 12 11.53 -18.48 -19.23
N ARG A 13 11.04 -18.82 -20.43
CA ARG A 13 9.65 -19.26 -20.64
C ARG A 13 9.26 -20.47 -19.79
N ASN A 14 10.22 -21.34 -19.47
CA ASN A 14 9.98 -22.54 -18.67
C ASN A 14 9.57 -22.24 -17.23
N LYS A 15 10.12 -21.18 -16.60
CA LYS A 15 9.74 -20.77 -15.23
C LYS A 15 8.28 -20.30 -15.13
N LEU A 16 7.70 -19.90 -16.25
CA LEU A 16 6.38 -19.28 -16.33
C LEU A 16 5.33 -20.13 -17.02
N LYS A 17 5.68 -21.34 -17.47
CA LYS A 17 4.80 -22.15 -18.32
C LYS A 17 3.40 -22.33 -17.72
N SER A 18 3.34 -22.62 -16.42
CA SER A 18 2.06 -22.75 -15.67
C SER A 18 1.23 -21.45 -15.65
N ILE A 19 1.86 -20.30 -15.42
CA ILE A 19 1.19 -18.98 -15.41
C ILE A 19 0.74 -18.62 -16.84
N GLN A 20 1.62 -18.84 -17.83
CA GLN A 20 1.34 -18.58 -19.23
C GLN A 20 0.15 -19.41 -19.73
N GLU A 21 0.15 -20.72 -19.46
CA GLU A 21 -0.94 -21.63 -19.80
C GLU A 21 -2.24 -21.21 -19.11
N PHE A 22 -2.18 -20.79 -17.84
CA PHE A 22 -3.34 -20.30 -17.12
C PHE A 22 -3.94 -19.02 -17.74
N LEU A 23 -3.11 -18.11 -18.24
CA LEU A 23 -3.52 -16.82 -18.80
C LEU A 23 -3.88 -16.89 -20.29
N GLN A 24 -3.46 -17.94 -20.99
CA GLN A 24 -3.67 -18.11 -22.42
C GLN A 24 -5.17 -18.07 -22.78
N GLY A 25 -5.53 -17.19 -23.71
CA GLY A 25 -6.92 -16.99 -24.14
C GLY A 25 -7.79 -16.16 -23.19
N LYS A 26 -7.30 -15.80 -21.99
CA LYS A 26 -8.03 -14.98 -21.01
C LYS A 26 -7.68 -13.49 -21.09
N CYS A 27 -6.46 -13.16 -21.52
CA CYS A 27 -5.94 -11.79 -21.60
C CYS A 27 -5.06 -11.59 -22.84
N LEU A 28 -4.73 -10.34 -23.15
CA LEU A 28 -3.62 -10.02 -24.05
C LEU A 28 -2.32 -10.20 -23.27
N LEU A 29 -1.41 -11.03 -23.78
CA LEU A 29 -0.23 -11.47 -23.04
C LEU A 29 1.04 -11.17 -23.83
N ASP A 30 1.92 -10.37 -23.24
CA ASP A 30 3.29 -10.18 -23.70
C ASP A 30 4.27 -10.80 -22.72
N ILE A 31 5.39 -11.34 -23.23
CA ILE A 31 6.43 -11.98 -22.42
C ILE A 31 7.78 -11.36 -22.77
N CYS A 32 8.51 -10.94 -21.75
CA CYS A 32 9.89 -10.48 -21.85
C CYS A 32 10.83 -11.40 -21.06
N GLU A 33 11.93 -11.75 -21.70
CA GLU A 33 12.96 -12.61 -21.10
C GLU A 33 14.07 -11.81 -20.40
N ASN A 34 14.02 -10.48 -20.47
CA ASN A 34 14.97 -9.59 -19.80
C ASN A 34 14.33 -8.28 -19.31
N CYS A 35 14.91 -7.71 -18.26
CA CYS A 35 14.44 -6.50 -17.59
C CYS A 35 14.52 -5.25 -18.49
N ILE A 36 15.53 -5.14 -19.35
CA ILE A 36 15.75 -3.93 -20.15
C ILE A 36 14.65 -3.77 -21.21
N ASP A 37 14.28 -4.85 -21.87
CA ASP A 37 13.21 -4.82 -22.88
C ASP A 37 11.85 -4.64 -22.23
N ALA A 38 11.61 -5.26 -21.08
CA ALA A 38 10.41 -5.00 -20.27
C ALA A 38 10.29 -3.51 -19.89
N TYR A 39 11.41 -2.90 -19.45
CA TYR A 39 11.46 -1.47 -19.13
C TYR A 39 11.16 -0.59 -20.37
N ARG A 40 11.81 -0.88 -21.51
CA ARG A 40 11.58 -0.14 -22.77
C ARG A 40 10.13 -0.20 -23.24
N ILE A 41 9.50 -1.37 -23.12
CA ILE A 41 8.09 -1.58 -23.45
C ILE A 41 7.19 -0.74 -22.55
N CYS A 42 7.40 -0.82 -21.23
CA CYS A 42 6.65 -0.03 -20.25
C CYS A 42 6.82 1.48 -20.48
N ARG A 43 8.02 1.92 -20.87
CA ARG A 43 8.33 3.33 -21.14
C ARG A 43 7.68 3.84 -22.44
N LYS A 44 7.66 3.04 -23.50
CA LYS A 44 7.08 3.43 -24.80
C LYS A 44 5.57 3.58 -24.74
N SER A 45 4.91 2.77 -23.93
CA SER A 45 3.47 2.81 -23.74
C SER A 45 3.13 2.82 -22.24
N PRO A 46 3.32 3.97 -21.56
CA PRO A 46 2.89 4.11 -20.17
C PRO A 46 1.40 3.76 -20.07
N CYS A 47 1.02 3.02 -19.04
CA CYS A 47 -0.37 2.54 -18.82
C CYS A 47 -0.91 1.47 -19.77
N GLU A 48 -0.15 0.95 -20.73
CA GLU A 48 -0.69 -0.08 -21.64
C GLU A 48 -0.96 -1.40 -20.92
N TYR A 49 -0.15 -1.72 -19.92
CA TYR A 49 -0.26 -2.94 -19.13
C TYR A 49 -1.03 -2.71 -17.83
N ASP A 50 -2.01 -3.56 -17.58
CA ASP A 50 -2.80 -3.56 -16.36
C ASP A 50 -2.02 -4.20 -15.20
N LEU A 51 -1.30 -5.28 -15.53
CA LEU A 51 -0.53 -6.13 -14.62
C LEU A 51 0.83 -6.47 -15.23
N LEU A 52 1.88 -6.33 -14.43
CA LEU A 52 3.21 -6.84 -14.69
C LEU A 52 3.48 -7.97 -13.69
N ILE A 53 3.70 -9.18 -14.20
CA ILE A 53 4.03 -10.36 -13.39
C ILE A 53 5.52 -10.62 -13.52
N THR A 54 6.21 -10.84 -12.40
CA THR A 54 7.63 -11.15 -12.45
C THR A 54 8.09 -12.03 -11.31
N TYR A 55 9.10 -12.87 -11.55
CA TYR A 55 9.74 -13.65 -10.49
C TYR A 55 10.85 -12.86 -9.82
N CYS A 56 10.88 -12.90 -8.49
CA CYS A 56 11.90 -12.23 -7.68
C CYS A 56 13.00 -13.18 -7.17
N ASP A 57 13.19 -14.34 -7.79
CA ASP A 57 14.16 -15.33 -7.33
C ASP A 57 15.53 -15.18 -8.01
N TYR A 58 16.61 -15.41 -7.25
CA TYR A 58 17.99 -15.42 -7.75
C TYR A 58 18.20 -16.52 -8.82
N PRO A 59 18.97 -16.29 -9.89
CA PRO A 59 19.85 -15.14 -10.18
C PRO A 59 19.16 -13.97 -10.89
N PHE A 60 17.85 -14.04 -11.13
CA PHE A 60 17.13 -13.02 -11.90
C PHE A 60 16.76 -11.83 -11.02
N ASN A 61 17.63 -10.83 -10.98
CA ASN A 61 17.39 -9.62 -10.20
C ASN A 61 16.42 -8.67 -10.92
N ILE A 62 15.13 -8.78 -10.61
CA ILE A 62 14.07 -7.91 -11.15
C ILE A 62 13.98 -6.55 -10.44
N LEU A 63 14.60 -6.41 -9.27
CA LEU A 63 14.45 -5.22 -8.42
C LEU A 63 14.84 -3.92 -9.14
N PRO A 64 15.90 -3.86 -9.96
CA PRO A 64 16.20 -2.69 -10.78
C PRO A 64 15.09 -2.35 -11.77
N LEU A 65 14.39 -3.33 -12.35
CA LEU A 65 13.25 -3.08 -13.23
C LEU A 65 12.10 -2.43 -12.46
N ILE A 66 11.74 -3.00 -11.30
CA ILE A 66 10.64 -2.47 -10.49
C ILE A 66 10.97 -1.02 -10.10
N ARG A 67 12.18 -0.76 -9.59
CA ARG A 67 12.65 0.59 -9.26
C ARG A 67 12.66 1.51 -10.47
N ALA A 68 13.15 1.05 -11.62
CA ALA A 68 13.17 1.85 -12.85
C ALA A 68 11.76 2.19 -13.31
N ILE A 69 10.82 1.24 -13.33
CA ILE A 69 9.42 1.52 -13.67
C ILE A 69 8.86 2.58 -12.74
N ARG A 70 9.14 2.49 -11.43
CA ARG A 70 8.64 3.45 -10.44
C ARG A 70 9.35 4.82 -10.45
N ASN A 71 10.60 4.89 -10.90
CA ASN A 71 11.42 6.11 -10.86
C ASN A 71 11.50 6.87 -12.20
N ASP A 72 11.32 6.18 -13.33
CA ASP A 72 11.77 6.64 -14.66
C ASP A 72 10.65 7.27 -15.52
N ILE A 73 9.79 8.08 -14.88
CA ILE A 73 9.05 9.17 -15.53
C ILE A 73 7.85 8.74 -16.40
N SER A 74 6.73 8.47 -15.72
CA SER A 74 5.33 8.85 -16.03
C SER A 74 4.44 8.18 -14.96
N PHE A 75 3.55 8.95 -14.32
CA PHE A 75 2.92 8.63 -13.02
C PHE A 75 1.93 7.45 -13.03
N ILE A 76 1.87 6.65 -14.09
CA ILE A 76 0.89 5.58 -14.20
C ILE A 76 1.62 4.29 -14.55
N HIS A 77 1.78 3.47 -13.53
CA HIS A 77 2.49 2.22 -13.65
C HIS A 77 1.51 1.03 -13.68
N PRO A 78 1.88 -0.11 -14.29
CA PRO A 78 1.16 -1.35 -14.11
C PRO A 78 1.11 -1.74 -12.63
N TYR A 79 0.10 -2.52 -12.26
CA TYR A 79 0.14 -3.28 -11.01
C TYR A 79 1.32 -4.25 -11.11
N ILE A 80 2.27 -4.20 -10.17
CA ILE A 80 3.43 -5.10 -10.20
C ILE A 80 3.18 -6.24 -9.21
N LEU A 81 2.96 -7.44 -9.73
CA LEU A 81 2.88 -8.68 -8.98
C LEU A 81 4.23 -9.40 -9.04
N ALA A 82 4.91 -9.45 -7.91
CA ALA A 82 6.07 -10.30 -7.72
C ALA A 82 5.63 -11.73 -7.35
N VAL A 83 6.26 -12.72 -7.96
CA VAL A 83 6.11 -14.13 -7.65
C VAL A 83 7.42 -14.60 -7.04
N THR A 84 7.36 -15.41 -5.99
CA THR A 84 8.58 -15.93 -5.36
C THR A 84 8.39 -17.37 -4.89
N ASP A 85 9.51 -18.08 -4.83
CA ASP A 85 9.64 -19.38 -4.19
C ASP A 85 10.08 -19.25 -2.69
N ASP A 86 10.46 -18.06 -2.21
CA ASP A 86 10.89 -17.80 -0.81
C ASP A 86 10.09 -16.66 -0.14
N ARG A 87 9.49 -16.99 1.01
CA ARG A 87 8.41 -16.21 1.65
C ARG A 87 8.87 -14.87 2.24
N LEU A 88 10.05 -14.80 2.86
CA LEU A 88 10.40 -13.67 3.74
C LEU A 88 11.40 -12.68 3.14
N LYS A 89 12.53 -13.17 2.60
CA LYS A 89 13.59 -12.30 2.10
C LYS A 89 13.17 -11.60 0.81
N THR A 90 12.65 -12.36 -0.14
CA THR A 90 12.28 -11.85 -1.46
C THR A 90 11.10 -10.89 -1.42
N THR A 91 10.12 -11.19 -0.57
CA THR A 91 8.93 -10.34 -0.38
C THR A 91 9.28 -8.93 0.06
N THR A 92 10.23 -8.78 1.01
CA THR A 92 10.65 -7.48 1.54
C THR A 92 11.26 -6.64 0.42
N ILE A 93 12.16 -7.26 -0.35
CA ILE A 93 12.97 -6.55 -1.31
C ILE A 93 12.11 -6.16 -2.53
N ALA A 94 11.19 -7.02 -2.96
CA ALA A 94 10.25 -6.74 -4.05
C ALA A 94 9.30 -5.59 -3.72
N LEU A 95 8.70 -5.58 -2.53
CA LEU A 95 7.78 -4.51 -2.10
C LEU A 95 8.50 -3.17 -1.95
N LYS A 96 9.72 -3.16 -1.38
CA LYS A 96 10.58 -1.97 -1.34
C LYS A 96 10.92 -1.43 -2.72
N ALA A 97 11.23 -2.33 -3.65
CA ALA A 97 11.51 -1.95 -5.01
C ALA A 97 10.29 -1.31 -5.69
N GLY A 98 9.09 -1.54 -5.13
CA GLY A 98 7.84 -0.93 -5.51
C GLY A 98 6.81 -1.90 -6.06
N ALA A 99 6.96 -3.22 -5.84
CA ALA A 99 5.91 -4.18 -6.16
C ALA A 99 4.61 -3.84 -5.41
N ASP A 100 3.46 -4.06 -6.03
CA ASP A 100 2.16 -3.86 -5.39
C ASP A 100 1.73 -5.07 -4.56
N SER A 101 2.15 -6.27 -4.96
CA SER A 101 1.97 -7.50 -4.20
C SER A 101 3.07 -8.50 -4.47
N VAL A 102 3.22 -9.41 -3.51
CA VAL A 102 4.09 -10.58 -3.65
C VAL A 102 3.24 -11.79 -3.31
N VAL A 103 3.27 -12.80 -4.18
CA VAL A 103 2.55 -14.06 -3.98
C VAL A 103 3.50 -15.24 -4.15
N GLU A 104 3.23 -16.30 -3.41
CA GLU A 104 3.90 -17.58 -3.61
C GLU A 104 3.47 -18.18 -4.94
N LYS A 105 4.39 -18.88 -5.60
CA LYS A 105 4.14 -19.53 -6.89
C LYS A 105 2.93 -20.48 -6.86
N GLU A 106 2.68 -21.13 -5.74
CA GLU A 106 1.56 -22.05 -5.53
C GLU A 106 0.20 -21.32 -5.52
N THR A 107 0.17 -20.06 -5.07
CA THR A 107 -1.05 -19.27 -4.90
C THR A 107 -1.29 -18.25 -6.02
N VAL A 108 -0.32 -18.09 -6.93
CA VAL A 108 -0.37 -17.11 -8.02
C VAL A 108 -1.61 -17.29 -8.91
N GLN A 109 -2.05 -18.52 -9.16
CA GLN A 109 -3.21 -18.77 -10.02
C GLN A 109 -4.52 -18.32 -9.38
N ASP A 110 -4.66 -18.48 -8.07
CA ASP A 110 -5.83 -18.02 -7.31
C ASP A 110 -5.89 -16.49 -7.32
N PHE A 111 -4.73 -15.85 -7.11
CA PHE A 111 -4.58 -14.41 -7.24
C PHE A 111 -4.96 -13.91 -8.65
N LEU A 112 -4.43 -14.55 -9.70
CA LEU A 112 -4.68 -14.17 -11.08
C LEU A 112 -6.14 -14.38 -11.50
N ARG A 113 -6.81 -15.42 -10.98
CA ARG A 113 -8.23 -15.65 -11.24
C ARG A 113 -9.06 -14.45 -10.75
N SER A 114 -8.86 -14.05 -9.49
CA SER A 114 -9.53 -12.89 -8.91
C SER A 114 -9.15 -11.59 -9.65
N ALA A 115 -7.88 -11.44 -10.04
CA ALA A 115 -7.41 -10.28 -10.78
C ALA A 115 -8.01 -10.19 -12.20
N LEU A 116 -8.28 -11.31 -12.88
CA LEU A 116 -8.83 -11.31 -14.25
C LEU A 116 -10.33 -11.05 -14.30
N GLU A 117 -11.09 -11.55 -13.32
CA GLU A 117 -12.56 -11.44 -13.27
C GLU A 117 -13.05 -10.01 -13.01
N LYS A 118 -12.20 -9.16 -12.41
CA LYS A 118 -12.56 -7.79 -12.03
C LYS A 118 -12.43 -6.83 -13.22
N GLU A 119 -13.32 -5.84 -13.33
CA GLU A 119 -13.22 -4.78 -14.35
C GLU A 119 -11.91 -3.99 -14.23
N LYS A 120 -11.45 -3.45 -15.37
CA LYS A 120 -10.26 -2.61 -15.41
C LYS A 120 -10.53 -1.31 -14.66
N LYS A 121 -9.83 -1.07 -13.54
CA LYS A 121 -9.74 0.28 -12.95
C LYS A 121 -9.14 1.20 -14.01
N SER A 122 -9.82 2.30 -14.35
CA SER A 122 -9.41 3.16 -15.45
C SER A 122 -8.04 3.80 -15.17
N THR A 123 -7.26 4.02 -16.24
CA THR A 123 -6.02 4.79 -16.23
C THR A 123 -6.17 6.15 -15.53
N ASP A 124 -7.36 6.74 -15.60
CA ASP A 124 -7.68 8.05 -15.03
C ASP A 124 -7.63 8.04 -13.50
N LEU A 125 -8.04 6.95 -12.86
CA LEU A 125 -8.03 6.82 -11.40
C LEU A 125 -6.61 6.79 -10.83
N ARG A 126 -5.67 6.13 -11.54
CA ARG A 126 -4.26 6.10 -11.15
C ARG A 126 -3.63 7.49 -11.28
N ALA A 127 -3.88 8.16 -12.42
CA ALA A 127 -3.40 9.53 -12.66
C ALA A 127 -3.93 10.52 -11.61
N PHE A 128 -5.22 10.42 -11.27
CA PHE A 128 -5.86 11.24 -10.26
C PHE A 128 -5.28 10.98 -8.87
N THR A 129 -5.05 9.72 -8.52
CA THR A 129 -4.46 9.34 -7.23
C THR A 129 -3.12 10.02 -7.03
N GLU A 130 -2.25 9.94 -8.03
CA GLU A 130 -0.92 10.55 -8.00
C GLU A 130 -0.99 12.08 -7.97
N PHE A 131 -1.89 12.68 -8.74
CA PHE A 131 -2.11 14.12 -8.69
C PHE A 131 -2.55 14.59 -7.30
N ALA A 132 -3.50 13.90 -6.68
CA ALA A 132 -3.97 14.22 -5.33
C ALA A 132 -2.84 14.07 -4.29
N MET A 133 -2.02 13.03 -4.40
CA MET A 133 -0.89 12.84 -3.47
C MET A 133 0.19 13.90 -3.61
N LYS A 134 0.47 14.37 -4.83
CA LYS A 134 1.38 15.52 -5.03
C LYS A 134 0.88 16.81 -4.39
N ILE A 135 -0.43 17.02 -4.33
CA ILE A 135 -0.99 18.17 -3.61
C ILE A 135 -0.71 18.04 -2.10
N ILE A 136 -0.85 16.84 -1.54
CA ILE A 136 -0.49 16.59 -0.13
C ILE A 136 1.00 16.83 0.09
N GLU A 137 1.85 16.29 -0.78
CA GLU A 137 3.31 16.47 -0.73
C GLU A 137 3.69 17.96 -0.73
N TYR A 138 3.10 18.76 -1.62
CA TYR A 138 3.34 20.19 -1.68
C TYR A 138 2.96 20.90 -0.38
N LYS A 139 1.88 20.47 0.28
CA LYS A 139 1.42 21.06 1.54
C LYS A 139 2.24 20.59 2.75
N ASN A 140 2.71 19.35 2.75
CA ASN A 140 3.50 18.77 3.83
C ASN A 140 4.28 17.52 3.34
N PHE A 141 5.53 17.73 2.91
CA PHE A 141 6.39 16.69 2.33
C PHE A 141 6.53 15.43 3.22
N PRO A 142 6.81 15.52 4.53
CA PRO A 142 6.84 14.36 5.43
C PRO A 142 5.55 13.50 5.42
N THR A 143 4.39 14.10 5.13
CA THR A 143 3.10 13.39 5.09
C THR A 143 2.99 12.49 3.87
N TYR A 144 3.64 12.84 2.75
CA TYR A 144 3.61 12.03 1.53
C TYR A 144 4.45 10.76 1.65
N GLU A 145 5.70 10.86 2.12
CA GLU A 145 6.55 9.67 2.34
C GLU A 145 5.94 8.73 3.37
N HIS A 146 5.40 9.28 4.45
CA HIS A 146 4.63 8.54 5.44
C HIS A 146 3.46 7.78 4.81
N SER A 147 2.62 8.44 4.01
CA SER A 147 1.47 7.82 3.35
C SER A 147 1.88 6.69 2.40
N LYS A 148 3.02 6.83 1.71
CA LYS A 148 3.57 5.76 0.87
C LYS A 148 4.01 4.55 1.69
N ASN A 149 4.68 4.77 2.82
CA ASN A 149 5.10 3.68 3.69
C ASN A 149 3.91 2.97 4.33
N VAL A 150 2.91 3.73 4.79
CA VAL A 150 1.65 3.19 5.33
C VAL A 150 0.97 2.30 4.29
N LYS A 151 0.85 2.76 3.03
CA LYS A 151 0.36 1.93 1.92
C LYS A 151 1.13 0.61 1.79
N ILE A 152 2.46 0.64 1.84
CA ILE A 152 3.30 -0.56 1.70
C ILE A 152 3.04 -1.51 2.86
N ILE A 153 3.11 -1.02 4.11
CA ILE A 153 2.92 -1.81 5.32
C ILE A 153 1.51 -2.41 5.37
N SER A 154 0.47 -1.63 5.03
CA SER A 154 -0.91 -2.14 4.93
C SER A 154 -1.07 -3.20 3.85
N SER A 155 -0.42 -3.05 2.69
CA SER A 155 -0.43 -4.06 1.62
C SER A 155 0.19 -5.38 2.09
N ILE A 156 1.30 -5.32 2.85
CA ILE A 156 1.94 -6.50 3.44
C ILE A 156 1.00 -7.17 4.43
N LEU A 157 0.46 -6.42 5.38
CA LEU A 157 -0.43 -6.97 6.40
C LEU A 157 -1.68 -7.60 5.79
N ALA A 158 -2.25 -7.00 4.75
CA ALA A 158 -3.35 -7.61 4.02
C ALA A 158 -2.95 -8.92 3.33
N ASN A 159 -1.79 -8.98 2.69
CA ASN A 159 -1.29 -10.22 2.09
C ASN A 159 -1.08 -11.32 3.14
N LEU A 160 -0.48 -11.00 4.28
CA LEU A 160 -0.34 -11.95 5.39
C LEU A 160 -1.72 -12.41 5.89
N TYR A 161 -2.68 -11.49 6.02
CA TYR A 161 -4.03 -11.79 6.47
C TYR A 161 -4.76 -12.71 5.48
N PHE A 162 -4.57 -12.48 4.17
CA PHE A 162 -5.09 -13.31 3.10
C PHE A 162 -4.55 -14.74 3.18
N LEU A 163 -3.23 -14.90 3.36
CA LEU A 163 -2.60 -16.21 3.39
C LEU A 163 -3.10 -17.07 4.56
N GLU A 164 -3.38 -16.46 5.72
CA GLU A 164 -3.85 -17.21 6.89
C GLU A 164 -5.37 -17.43 6.90
N ASN A 165 -6.18 -16.44 6.48
CA ASN A 165 -7.63 -16.52 6.62
C ASN A 165 -8.39 -16.78 5.32
N LYS A 166 -7.80 -16.47 4.16
CA LYS A 166 -8.47 -16.47 2.84
C LYS A 166 -9.79 -15.67 2.81
N LYS A 167 -9.96 -14.71 3.74
CA LYS A 167 -11.20 -13.92 3.93
C LYS A 167 -11.24 -12.59 3.17
N ILE A 168 -10.14 -12.20 2.54
CA ILE A 168 -10.08 -11.00 1.70
C ILE A 168 -9.83 -11.40 0.25
N ASP A 169 -10.32 -10.65 -0.72
CA ASP A 169 -10.07 -10.90 -2.14
C ASP A 169 -9.06 -9.89 -2.72
N PHE A 170 -8.71 -10.04 -4.00
CA PHE A 170 -7.83 -9.09 -4.70
C PHE A 170 -8.36 -7.66 -4.63
N GLN A 171 -9.69 -7.48 -4.72
CA GLN A 171 -10.30 -6.16 -4.78
C GLN A 171 -10.20 -5.45 -3.43
N PHE A 172 -10.43 -6.16 -2.33
CA PHE A 172 -10.21 -5.63 -1.00
C PHE A 172 -8.76 -5.16 -0.84
N HIS A 173 -7.78 -5.98 -1.23
CA HIS A 173 -6.37 -5.62 -1.18
C HIS A 173 -6.05 -4.38 -2.03
N ASP A 174 -6.55 -4.37 -3.26
CA ASP A 174 -6.34 -3.28 -4.22
C ASP A 174 -7.01 -1.97 -3.78
N ASN A 175 -8.16 -2.06 -3.12
CA ASN A 175 -8.84 -0.92 -2.52
C ASN A 175 -8.09 -0.42 -1.28
N LEU A 176 -7.66 -1.33 -0.41
CA LEU A 176 -6.94 -1.02 0.82
C LEU A 176 -5.65 -0.26 0.53
N ARG A 177 -4.83 -0.69 -0.44
CA ARG A 177 -3.56 -0.01 -0.73
C ARG A 177 -3.76 1.45 -1.18
N ILE A 178 -4.84 1.72 -1.91
CA ILE A 178 -5.18 3.09 -2.34
C ILE A 178 -5.80 3.86 -1.16
N ALA A 179 -6.70 3.25 -0.41
CA ALA A 179 -7.32 3.85 0.77
C ALA A 179 -6.29 4.23 1.85
N ALA A 180 -5.31 3.35 2.10
CA ALA A 180 -4.19 3.59 3.02
C ALA A 180 -3.34 4.79 2.59
N LEU A 181 -3.14 4.99 1.28
CA LEU A 181 -2.43 6.16 0.76
C LEU A 181 -3.18 7.47 1.06
N PHE A 182 -4.51 7.42 1.14
CA PHE A 182 -5.37 8.57 1.39
C PHE A 182 -5.79 8.76 2.84
N HIS A 183 -5.36 7.92 3.79
CA HIS A 183 -5.85 7.96 5.18
C HIS A 183 -5.80 9.37 5.80
N ASP A 184 -4.78 10.14 5.42
CA ASP A 184 -4.48 11.47 5.92
C ASP A 184 -4.91 12.62 4.99
N ILE A 185 -5.61 12.37 3.87
CA ILE A 185 -5.98 13.40 2.87
C ILE A 185 -6.69 14.60 3.51
N GLY A 186 -7.46 14.40 4.58
CA GLY A 186 -8.16 15.49 5.27
C GLY A 186 -7.22 16.52 5.90
N LYS A 187 -5.92 16.22 6.09
CA LYS A 187 -4.91 17.19 6.54
C LYS A 187 -4.75 18.36 5.56
N ILE A 188 -5.14 18.20 4.28
CA ILE A 188 -5.19 19.32 3.34
C ILE A 188 -6.13 20.44 3.77
N LEU A 189 -7.06 20.15 4.69
CA LEU A 189 -8.01 21.13 5.19
C LEU A 189 -7.64 21.66 6.58
N VAL A 190 -6.64 21.08 7.25
CA VAL A 190 -6.12 21.56 8.54
C VAL A 190 -5.28 22.85 8.32
N PRO A 191 -5.41 23.88 9.18
CA PRO A 191 -4.58 25.09 9.10
C PRO A 191 -3.09 24.77 9.20
N GLU A 192 -2.28 25.43 8.39
CA GLU A 192 -0.82 25.21 8.33
C GLU A 192 -0.14 25.50 9.68
N SER A 193 -0.60 26.52 10.40
CA SER A 193 -0.09 26.85 11.74
C SER A 193 -0.27 25.75 12.78
N ILE A 194 -1.24 24.85 12.58
CA ILE A 194 -1.48 23.68 13.42
C ILE A 194 -0.74 22.47 12.85
N LEU A 195 -0.81 22.28 11.52
CA LEU A 195 -0.22 21.13 10.84
C LEU A 195 1.30 21.09 10.95
N CYS A 196 1.96 22.26 10.86
CA CYS A 196 3.41 22.40 10.84
C CYS A 196 3.97 22.94 12.18
N LYS A 197 3.19 22.88 13.27
CA LYS A 197 3.61 23.43 14.56
C LYS A 197 4.84 22.66 15.10
N PRO A 198 5.96 23.34 15.44
CA PRO A 198 7.18 22.69 15.95
C PRO A 198 7.09 22.27 17.44
N SER A 199 5.96 22.52 18.10
CA SER A 199 5.73 22.21 19.51
C SER A 199 4.44 21.42 19.71
N SER A 200 4.23 20.90 20.92
CA SER A 200 3.01 20.18 21.26
C SER A 200 1.76 21.01 20.95
N LEU A 201 0.76 20.35 20.36
CA LEU A 201 -0.55 20.94 20.12
C LEU A 201 -1.25 21.20 21.45
N THR A 202 -1.95 22.33 21.57
CA THR A 202 -2.92 22.56 22.63
C THR A 202 -4.12 21.61 22.46
N TYR A 203 -4.98 21.52 23.48
CA TYR A 203 -6.19 20.70 23.40
C TYR A 203 -7.08 21.07 22.19
N ASP A 204 -7.26 22.37 21.94
CA ASP A 204 -8.10 22.86 20.83
C ASP A 204 -7.43 22.65 19.46
N GLU A 205 -6.12 22.83 19.38
CA GLU A 205 -5.34 22.53 18.18
C GLU A 205 -5.37 21.03 17.88
N PHE A 206 -5.28 20.18 18.90
CA PHE A 206 -5.41 18.74 18.76
C PHE A 206 -6.82 18.35 18.30
N ASN A 207 -7.87 18.96 18.85
CA ASN A 207 -9.25 18.77 18.36
C ASN A 207 -9.40 19.18 16.89
N THR A 208 -8.75 20.27 16.49
CA THR A 208 -8.70 20.71 15.09
C THR A 208 -7.94 19.71 14.22
N MET A 209 -6.81 19.18 14.70
CA MET A 209 -6.05 18.14 14.00
C MET A 209 -6.89 16.87 13.80
N LYS A 210 -7.61 16.39 14.82
CA LYS A 210 -8.49 15.21 14.74
C LYS A 210 -9.57 15.33 13.66
N SER A 211 -9.96 16.55 13.29
CA SER A 211 -10.95 16.79 12.24
C SER A 211 -10.55 16.26 10.86
N HIS A 212 -9.26 15.99 10.61
CA HIS A 212 -8.80 15.44 9.33
C HIS A 212 -9.51 14.13 8.97
N THR A 213 -9.82 13.29 9.97
CA THR A 213 -10.54 12.03 9.76
C THR A 213 -11.90 12.25 9.08
N ARG A 214 -12.75 13.08 9.71
CA ARG A 214 -14.09 13.42 9.20
C ARG A 214 -14.01 14.17 7.88
N ARG A 215 -13.11 15.15 7.77
CA ARG A 215 -12.97 15.98 6.57
C ARG A 215 -12.45 15.18 5.38
N GLY A 216 -11.54 14.23 5.60
CA GLY A 216 -11.10 13.29 4.57
C GLY A 216 -12.23 12.38 4.11
N ALA A 217 -13.02 11.84 5.06
CA ALA A 217 -14.19 11.04 4.74
C ALA A 217 -15.28 11.81 3.96
N GLU A 218 -15.50 13.09 4.27
CA GLU A 218 -16.44 13.97 3.57
C GLU A 218 -16.09 14.17 2.09
N LEU A 219 -14.79 14.27 1.75
CA LEU A 219 -14.32 14.36 0.37
C LEU A 219 -14.78 13.13 -0.44
N PHE A 220 -14.57 11.93 0.09
CA PHE A 220 -14.99 10.68 -0.56
C PHE A 220 -16.51 10.47 -0.51
N SER A 221 -17.18 10.84 0.59
CA SER A 221 -18.63 10.71 0.73
C SER A 221 -19.39 11.50 -0.34
N THR A 222 -18.90 12.70 -0.69
CA THR A 222 -19.51 13.54 -1.73
C THR A 222 -19.47 12.86 -3.09
N ILE A 223 -18.36 12.20 -3.42
CA ILE A 223 -18.18 11.47 -4.68
C ILE A 223 -18.95 10.14 -4.66
N SER A 224 -19.00 9.46 -3.50
CA SER A 224 -19.74 8.21 -3.31
C SER A 224 -21.24 8.38 -3.54
N LYS A 225 -21.81 9.59 -3.33
CA LYS A 225 -23.21 9.88 -3.69
C LYS A 225 -23.47 9.79 -5.20
N ILE A 226 -22.44 10.03 -6.01
CA ILE A 226 -22.50 9.93 -7.48
C ILE A 226 -22.22 8.49 -7.93
N TYR A 227 -21.30 7.81 -7.23
CA TYR A 227 -20.88 6.44 -7.52
C TYR A 227 -21.04 5.52 -6.29
N PRO A 228 -22.29 5.20 -5.90
CA PRO A 228 -22.57 4.51 -4.62
C PRO A 228 -22.07 3.06 -4.56
N GLU A 229 -21.92 2.41 -5.72
CA GLU A 229 -21.46 1.03 -5.82
C GLU A 229 -19.93 0.91 -5.92
N ASP A 230 -19.19 2.03 -5.86
CA ASP A 230 -17.72 2.00 -5.95
C ASP A 230 -17.09 1.62 -4.61
N GLU A 231 -16.64 0.36 -4.52
CA GLU A 231 -16.00 -0.20 -3.33
C GLU A 231 -14.70 0.53 -2.94
N LEU A 232 -13.98 1.14 -3.88
CA LEU A 232 -12.78 1.90 -3.56
C LEU A 232 -13.14 3.18 -2.81
N LEU A 233 -14.17 3.91 -3.27
CA LEU A 233 -14.62 5.11 -2.56
C LEU A 233 -15.09 4.78 -1.14
N SER A 234 -15.80 3.66 -0.98
CA SER A 234 -16.20 3.13 0.32
C SER A 234 -15.00 2.83 1.21
N ALA A 235 -13.97 2.15 0.69
CA ALA A 235 -12.74 1.85 1.43
C ALA A 235 -11.98 3.13 1.84
N CYS A 236 -11.81 4.09 0.91
CA CYS A 236 -11.16 5.37 1.19
C CYS A 236 -11.89 6.14 2.30
N MET A 237 -13.22 6.22 2.22
CA MET A 237 -14.05 6.87 3.25
C MET A 237 -13.87 6.22 4.62
N LYS A 238 -13.95 4.88 4.70
CA LYS A 238 -13.81 4.14 5.96
C LYS A 238 -12.41 4.27 6.56
N VAL A 239 -11.35 4.16 5.75
CA VAL A 239 -9.98 4.35 6.23
C VAL A 239 -9.79 5.77 6.76
N CYS A 240 -10.17 6.81 5.99
CA CYS A 240 -10.07 8.19 6.46
C CYS A 240 -10.81 8.40 7.78
N LEU A 241 -12.04 7.87 7.88
CA LEU A 241 -12.89 8.11 9.03
C LEU A 241 -12.44 7.36 10.28
N TYR A 242 -11.90 6.14 10.13
CA TYR A 242 -11.76 5.21 11.25
C TYR A 242 -10.33 4.72 11.54
N HIS A 243 -9.29 5.12 10.79
CA HIS A 243 -7.92 4.66 11.06
C HIS A 243 -7.36 5.10 12.44
N HIS A 244 -8.01 6.05 13.11
CA HIS A 244 -7.70 6.45 14.49
C HIS A 244 -8.70 5.94 15.54
N GLU A 245 -9.66 5.08 15.14
CA GLU A 245 -10.41 4.28 16.10
C GLU A 245 -9.47 3.24 16.71
N LYS A 246 -9.71 2.91 17.98
CA LYS A 246 -8.89 1.95 18.73
C LYS A 246 -9.74 0.76 19.11
N PHE A 247 -9.18 -0.43 19.03
CA PHE A 247 -9.92 -1.68 19.22
C PHE A 247 -10.60 -1.77 20.60
N ASP A 248 -10.06 -1.09 21.63
CA ASP A 248 -10.65 -0.99 22.96
C ASP A 248 -11.82 0.00 23.10
N GLY A 249 -12.04 0.87 22.10
CA GLY A 249 -13.06 1.93 22.09
C GLY A 249 -12.57 3.31 22.53
N SER A 250 -11.28 3.48 22.86
CA SER A 250 -10.71 4.76 23.32
C SER A 250 -10.30 5.71 22.17
N GLY A 251 -10.52 5.29 20.93
CA GLY A 251 -10.16 6.03 19.72
C GLY A 251 -11.16 7.13 19.36
N TYR A 252 -10.98 7.68 18.16
CA TYR A 252 -11.83 8.74 17.61
C TYR A 252 -12.04 8.52 16.11
N PRO A 253 -13.07 9.11 15.48
CA PRO A 253 -13.98 10.13 16.00
C PRO A 253 -15.28 9.65 16.67
N HIS A 254 -15.58 8.35 16.68
CA HIS A 254 -16.83 7.78 17.19
C HIS A 254 -16.65 6.86 18.40
N GLY A 255 -15.43 6.42 18.70
CA GLY A 255 -15.17 5.49 19.81
C GLY A 255 -15.67 4.08 19.50
N LEU A 256 -15.51 3.65 18.25
CA LEU A 256 -15.89 2.31 17.81
C LEU A 256 -15.03 1.26 18.51
N LYS A 257 -15.62 0.10 18.84
CA LYS A 257 -14.94 -0.97 19.58
C LYS A 257 -14.89 -2.27 18.79
N GLY A 258 -13.74 -2.93 18.83
CA GLY A 258 -13.54 -4.24 18.24
C GLY A 258 -13.84 -4.25 16.74
N GLU A 259 -14.62 -5.25 16.30
CA GLU A 259 -14.98 -5.45 14.89
C GLU A 259 -15.99 -4.44 14.34
N GLN A 260 -16.48 -3.49 15.15
CA GLN A 260 -17.21 -2.33 14.63
C GLN A 260 -16.31 -1.45 13.75
N ILE A 261 -14.99 -1.50 13.98
CA ILE A 261 -14.00 -0.83 13.14
C ILE A 261 -13.82 -1.64 11.85
N PRO A 262 -14.00 -1.02 10.66
CA PRO A 262 -13.78 -1.71 9.40
C PRO A 262 -12.40 -2.36 9.30
N LEU A 263 -12.31 -3.52 8.65
CA LEU A 263 -11.06 -4.29 8.57
C LEU A 263 -9.92 -3.46 7.97
N GLU A 264 -10.21 -2.71 6.91
CA GLU A 264 -9.27 -1.80 6.25
C GLU A 264 -8.70 -0.75 7.22
N ALA A 265 -9.53 -0.19 8.10
CA ALA A 265 -9.08 0.79 9.10
C ALA A 265 -8.24 0.13 10.20
N ARG A 266 -8.59 -1.10 10.63
CA ARG A 266 -7.79 -1.87 11.61
C ARG A 266 -6.39 -2.20 11.08
N ILE A 267 -6.28 -2.57 9.80
CA ILE A 267 -4.98 -2.81 9.14
C ILE A 267 -4.17 -1.52 9.04
N VAL A 268 -4.80 -0.42 8.61
CA VAL A 268 -4.13 0.87 8.44
C VAL A 268 -3.66 1.44 9.78
N ALA A 269 -4.41 1.27 10.87
CA ALA A 269 -4.04 1.77 12.20
C ALA A 269 -2.68 1.23 12.67
N ILE A 270 -2.42 -0.07 12.49
CA ILE A 270 -1.13 -0.69 12.85
C ILE A 270 0.00 -0.14 11.96
N ALA A 271 -0.27 -0.03 10.65
CA ALA A 271 0.69 0.49 9.68
C ALA A 271 1.07 1.96 9.94
N ASP A 272 0.08 2.81 10.22
CA ASP A 272 0.24 4.22 10.57
C ASP A 272 1.10 4.37 11.82
N VAL A 273 0.74 3.71 12.93
CA VAL A 273 1.50 3.82 14.18
C VAL A 273 2.93 3.32 14.03
N PHE A 274 3.14 2.17 13.37
CA PHE A 274 4.49 1.64 13.16
C PHE A 274 5.35 2.61 12.35
N ASP A 275 4.82 3.14 11.24
CA ASP A 275 5.56 4.13 10.45
C ASP A 275 5.81 5.42 11.26
N ALA A 276 4.79 5.91 11.96
CA ALA A 276 4.87 7.12 12.78
C ALA A 276 5.95 7.06 13.87
N LEU A 277 6.14 5.89 14.47
CA LEU A 277 7.14 5.68 15.52
C LEU A 277 8.56 5.52 14.96
N THR A 278 8.69 4.95 13.76
CA THR A 278 9.98 4.54 13.17
C THR A 278 10.52 5.48 12.09
N SER A 279 9.71 6.42 11.60
CA SER A 279 10.10 7.45 10.64
C SER A 279 10.52 8.76 11.33
N VAL A 280 11.46 9.49 10.71
CA VAL A 280 11.83 10.84 11.18
C VAL A 280 10.68 11.81 10.91
N ARG A 281 10.35 12.66 11.89
CA ARG A 281 9.32 13.72 11.75
C ARG A 281 9.92 15.08 12.10
N TYR A 282 9.32 16.15 11.58
CA TYR A 282 9.76 17.54 11.81
C TYR A 282 9.97 17.89 13.29
N TYR A 283 9.16 17.30 14.17
CA TYR A 283 9.16 17.55 15.62
C TYR A 283 9.77 16.41 16.45
N ARG A 284 10.22 15.31 15.83
CA ARG A 284 10.71 14.13 16.57
C ARG A 284 11.63 13.23 15.73
N SER A 285 12.78 12.88 16.30
CA SER A 285 13.63 11.80 15.76
C SER A 285 12.90 10.45 15.80
N ALA A 286 13.18 9.58 14.83
CA ALA A 286 12.69 8.20 14.85
C ALA A 286 13.01 7.51 16.18
N TYR A 287 12.07 6.74 16.72
CA TYR A 287 12.41 5.81 17.81
C TYR A 287 13.30 4.69 17.26
N SER A 288 14.16 4.15 18.11
CA SER A 288 14.76 2.85 17.80
C SER A 288 13.64 1.82 17.59
N LEU A 289 13.86 0.86 16.70
CA LEU A 289 12.88 -0.20 16.43
C LEU A 289 12.44 -0.88 17.73
N GLU A 290 13.38 -1.22 18.61
CA GLU A 290 13.10 -1.81 19.93
C GLU A 290 12.18 -0.93 20.79
N LYS A 291 12.35 0.40 20.77
CA LYS A 291 11.48 1.31 21.49
C LYS A 291 10.11 1.44 20.84
N ALA A 292 10.03 1.51 19.51
CA ALA A 292 8.76 1.55 18.79
C ALA A 292 7.92 0.31 19.10
N LEU A 293 8.52 -0.87 19.07
CA LEU A 293 7.85 -2.13 19.35
C LEU A 293 7.41 -2.26 20.80
N ARG A 294 8.23 -1.81 21.76
CA ARG A 294 7.81 -1.75 23.17
C ARG A 294 6.56 -0.87 23.35
N VAL A 295 6.53 0.31 22.74
CA VAL A 295 5.37 1.20 22.80
C VAL A 295 4.13 0.54 22.18
N MET A 296 4.27 -0.10 21.02
CA MET A 296 3.15 -0.81 20.40
C MET A 296 2.66 -1.99 21.25
N GLU A 297 3.55 -2.74 21.90
CA GLU A 297 3.18 -3.83 22.81
C GLU A 297 2.47 -3.34 24.08
N GLU A 298 2.91 -2.21 24.65
CA GLU A 298 2.21 -1.53 25.76
C GLU A 298 0.81 -1.07 25.35
N GLU A 299 0.66 -0.66 24.10
CA GLU A 299 -0.59 -0.19 23.50
C GLU A 299 -1.39 -1.29 22.80
N LYS A 300 -1.09 -2.58 23.02
CA LYS A 300 -1.72 -3.67 22.25
C LYS A 300 -3.24 -3.72 22.29
N ALA A 301 -3.86 -3.18 23.34
CA ALA A 301 -5.32 -3.05 23.44
C ALA A 301 -5.92 -2.09 22.39
N HIS A 302 -5.11 -1.19 21.82
CA HIS A 302 -5.53 -0.28 20.77
C HIS A 302 -5.68 -0.98 19.41
N TYR A 303 -5.06 -2.15 19.21
CA TYR A 303 -5.02 -2.84 17.92
C TYR A 303 -5.94 -4.06 17.90
N ASP A 304 -6.33 -4.46 16.69
CA ASP A 304 -6.94 -5.77 16.50
C ASP A 304 -5.92 -6.86 16.90
N PRO A 305 -6.25 -7.73 17.87
CA PRO A 305 -5.29 -8.70 18.40
C PRO A 305 -4.81 -9.69 17.34
N TYR A 306 -5.66 -10.06 16.38
CA TYR A 306 -5.28 -10.98 15.32
C TYR A 306 -4.28 -10.33 14.36
N ILE A 307 -4.59 -9.11 13.90
CA ILE A 307 -3.72 -8.39 12.95
C ILE A 307 -2.42 -7.95 13.63
N PHE A 308 -2.48 -7.57 14.90
CA PHE A 308 -1.29 -7.23 15.69
C PHE A 308 -0.39 -8.45 15.91
N HIS A 309 -0.96 -9.61 16.22
CA HIS A 309 -0.18 -10.85 16.31
C HIS A 309 0.49 -11.19 14.98
N LEU A 310 -0.25 -11.10 13.88
CA LEU A 310 0.29 -11.30 12.53
C LEU A 310 1.45 -10.34 12.19
N PHE A 311 1.32 -9.07 12.60
CA PHE A 311 2.39 -8.08 12.48
C PHE A 311 3.63 -8.49 13.30
N MET A 312 3.45 -8.87 14.56
CA MET A 312 4.52 -9.24 15.49
C MET A 312 5.23 -10.54 15.09
N ASP A 313 4.50 -11.55 14.62
CA ASP A 313 5.06 -12.82 14.15
C ASP A 313 5.94 -12.64 12.90
N ASN A 314 5.70 -11.56 12.15
CA ASN A 314 6.47 -11.18 10.98
C ASN A 314 7.36 -9.95 11.25
N ILE A 315 7.70 -9.65 12.50
CA ILE A 315 8.33 -8.36 12.83
C ILE A 315 9.70 -8.16 12.17
N GLU A 316 10.50 -9.21 12.01
CA GLU A 316 11.79 -9.14 11.31
C GLU A 316 11.64 -8.57 9.90
N PHE A 317 10.54 -8.91 9.22
CA PHE A 317 10.20 -8.40 7.90
C PHE A 317 10.02 -6.88 7.91
N PHE A 318 9.20 -6.35 8.83
CA PHE A 318 8.91 -4.93 8.94
C PHE A 318 10.11 -4.12 9.46
N CYS A 319 10.93 -4.70 10.34
CA CYS A 319 12.19 -4.12 10.78
C CYS A 319 13.20 -3.98 9.63
N ASN A 320 13.38 -5.05 8.86
CA ASN A 320 14.21 -4.99 7.65
C ASN A 320 13.69 -3.94 6.70
N LEU A 321 12.36 -3.79 6.56
CA LEU A 321 11.74 -2.76 5.72
C LEU A 321 12.30 -1.36 6.02
N LYS A 322 12.50 -1.05 7.30
CA LYS A 322 12.96 0.25 7.79
C LYS A 322 14.48 0.46 7.68
N LEU A 323 15.27 -0.56 8.03
CA LEU A 323 16.74 -0.44 8.08
C LEU A 323 17.38 -0.09 6.71
N ASP A 324 16.84 -0.62 5.61
CA ASP A 324 17.37 -0.29 4.27
C ASP A 324 16.96 1.12 3.79
N SER A 325 15.88 1.70 4.35
CA SER A 325 15.43 3.05 3.96
C SER A 325 16.31 4.17 4.55
N SER A 326 17.03 3.89 5.64
CA SER A 326 18.04 4.79 6.21
C SER A 326 19.40 4.75 5.49
N HIS A 327 19.55 3.95 4.43
CA HIS A 327 20.80 3.81 3.68
C HIS A 327 20.74 4.34 2.23
N SER A 328 19.65 5.02 1.85
CA SER A 328 19.62 5.82 0.61
C SER A 328 20.03 7.26 0.91
N GLU A 329 21.31 7.47 1.26
CA GLU A 329 21.91 8.81 1.20
C GLU A 329 22.26 9.15 -0.27
N SER A 330 21.68 10.27 -0.71
CA SER A 330 21.99 11.15 -1.85
C SER A 330 22.24 10.52 -3.24
N PRO A 331 21.41 10.85 -4.25
CA PRO A 331 21.96 11.04 -5.59
C PRO A 331 22.83 12.30 -5.56
N LEU A 332 24.03 12.19 -6.12
CA LEU A 332 24.88 13.32 -6.50
C LEU A 332 24.17 14.25 -7.49
#